data_AF-M0N6F4-F1
#
_entry.id   AF-M0N6F4-F1
#
_cell.length_a   1.000
_cell.length_b   1.000
_cell.length_c   1.000
_cell.angle_alpha   90.00
_cell.angle_beta   90.00
_cell.angle_gamma   90.00
#
_symmetry.space_group_name_H-M   'P 1'
#
loop_
_entity.id
_entity.type
_entity.pdbx_description
1 polymer ?
#
loop_
_entity_poly.entity_id
_entity_poly.type
_entity_poly.pdbx_seq_one_letter_code
_entity_poly.pdbx_strand_id
1 'polypeptide(L)'
;ITFVGDAGTLPLFAAIVINNVPEGIGGASDMRSGGFSTTAILVLWTTTGIVLSLTVVAGSVFLREASPAALAVVRSFAGGAVLATLADATMPEAFEEGGPAVAIATAVGFLLTFALTLV
;
A
#
# COMPACT_ATOMS: atom_id res chain seq x y z
N ILE A 1 1.00 3.87 15.94
CA ILE A 1 1.28 4.63 14.69
C ILE A 1 0.56 5.95 14.87
N THR A 2 1.28 7.02 15.19
CA THR A 2 0.66 8.32 15.44
C THR A 2 0.69 9.08 14.12
N PHE A 3 -0.45 9.13 13.43
CA PHE A 3 -0.57 9.78 12.12
C PHE A 3 -0.67 11.30 12.18
N VAL A 4 -0.59 11.89 13.38
CA VAL A 4 -0.81 13.33 13.62
C VAL A 4 0.41 13.89 14.32
N GLY A 5 1.15 14.77 13.63
CA GLY A 5 2.15 15.66 14.24
C GLY A 5 3.60 15.44 13.85
N ASP A 6 3.94 14.38 13.11
CA ASP A 6 5.32 14.11 12.69
C ASP A 6 5.55 14.53 11.24
N ALA A 7 6.60 15.31 10.96
CA ALA A 7 6.83 15.98 9.68
C ALA A 7 6.93 15.00 8.48
N GLY A 8 7.35 13.75 8.75
CA GLY A 8 7.43 12.69 7.74
C GLY A 8 6.10 12.03 7.36
N THR A 9 5.01 12.29 8.10
CA THR A 9 3.74 11.56 7.92
C THR A 9 2.95 12.03 6.69
N LEU A 10 2.94 13.34 6.41
CA LEU A 10 2.21 13.91 5.28
C LEU A 10 2.79 13.51 3.92
N PRO A 11 4.13 13.57 3.69
CA PRO A 11 4.72 13.07 2.45
C PRO A 11 4.46 11.58 2.23
N LEU A 12 4.59 10.76 3.28
CA LEU A 12 4.30 9.33 3.20
C LEU A 12 2.83 9.07 2.85
N PHE A 13 1.90 9.76 3.51
CA PHE A 13 0.48 9.67 3.20
C PHE A 13 0.19 10.08 1.75
N ALA A 14 0.75 11.21 1.29
CA ALA A 14 0.60 11.65 -0.08
C ALA A 14 1.14 10.63 -1.09
N ALA A 15 2.31 10.05 -0.82
CA ALA A 15 2.90 9.00 -1.67
C ALA A 15 2.00 7.75 -1.74
N ILE A 16 1.44 7.31 -0.60
CA ILE A 16 0.51 6.18 -0.56
C ILE A 16 -0.73 6.47 -1.38
N VAL A 17 -1.35 7.65 -1.21
CA VAL A 17 -2.55 8.04 -1.95
C VAL A 17 -2.26 8.10 -3.45
N ILE A 18 -1.17 8.76 -3.85
CA ILE A 18 -0.78 8.89 -5.25
C ILE A 18 -0.54 7.52 -5.89
N ASN A 19 0.08 6.57 -5.17
CA ASN A 19 0.31 5.21 -5.67
C ASN A 19 -0.98 4.39 -5.80
N ASN A 20 -1.93 4.55 -4.87
CA ASN A 20 -3.18 3.78 -4.88
C ASN A 20 -4.19 4.29 -5.93
N VAL A 21 -4.06 5.51 -6.44
CA VAL A 21 -4.99 6.06 -7.45
C VAL A 21 -4.90 5.30 -8.79
N PRO A 22 -3.72 5.13 -9.42
CA PRO A 22 -3.58 4.33 -10.63
C PRO A 22 -4.08 2.89 -10.46
N GLU A 23 -3.74 2.26 -9.33
CA GLU A 23 -4.15 0.88 -9.01
C GLU A 23 -5.68 0.75 -8.84
N GLY A 24 -6.31 1.73 -8.19
CA GLY A 24 -7.77 1.80 -8.07
C GLY A 24 -8.46 1.97 -9.43
N ILE A 25 -7.88 2.76 -10.32
CA ILE A 25 -8.39 2.94 -11.68
C ILE A 25 -8.21 1.67 -12.51
N GLY A 26 -7.03 1.05 -12.46
CA GLY A 26 -6.73 -0.21 -13.15
C GLY A 26 -7.68 -1.32 -12.72
N GLY A 27 -7.77 -1.58 -11.42
CA GLY A 27 -8.67 -2.60 -10.89
C GLY A 27 -10.15 -2.32 -11.18
N ALA A 28 -10.60 -1.06 -11.14
CA ALA A 28 -11.96 -0.71 -11.54
C ALA A 28 -12.21 -0.93 -13.04
N SER A 29 -11.22 -0.66 -13.89
CA SER A 29 -11.26 -0.92 -15.33
C SER A 29 -11.36 -2.42 -15.63
N ASP A 30 -10.57 -3.24 -14.95
CA ASP A 30 -10.57 -4.70 -15.12
C ASP A 30 -11.86 -5.34 -14.63
N MET A 31 -12.41 -4.87 -13.52
CA MET A 31 -13.73 -5.30 -13.08
C MET A 31 -14.80 -4.91 -14.11
N ARG A 32 -14.70 -3.72 -14.71
CA ARG A 32 -15.67 -3.28 -15.70
C ARG A 32 -15.58 -4.10 -16.99
N SER A 33 -14.37 -4.44 -17.45
CA SER A 33 -14.16 -5.32 -18.60
C SER A 33 -14.62 -6.75 -18.32
N GLY A 34 -14.49 -7.22 -17.07
CA GLY A 34 -15.03 -8.47 -16.56
C GLY A 34 -16.56 -8.51 -16.38
N GLY A 35 -17.28 -7.44 -16.76
CA GLY A 35 -18.74 -7.40 -16.76
C GLY A 35 -19.40 -6.93 -15.44
N PHE A 36 -18.63 -6.45 -14.47
CA PHE A 36 -19.19 -5.91 -13.23
C PHE A 36 -19.92 -4.58 -13.48
N SER A 37 -21.04 -4.37 -12.77
CA SER A 37 -21.74 -3.08 -12.81
C SER A 37 -20.95 -2.00 -12.07
N THR A 38 -21.07 -0.74 -12.51
CA THR A 38 -20.43 0.42 -11.84
C THR A 38 -20.77 0.48 -10.34
N THR A 39 -22.02 0.17 -9.97
CA THR A 39 -22.45 0.16 -8.57
C THR A 39 -21.71 -0.92 -7.78
N ALA A 40 -21.56 -2.14 -8.32
CA ALA A 40 -20.82 -3.19 -7.64
C ALA A 40 -19.35 -2.82 -7.42
N ILE A 41 -18.72 -2.20 -8.42
CA ILE A 41 -17.33 -1.70 -8.33
C ILE A 41 -17.21 -0.64 -7.23
N LEU A 42 -18.08 0.39 -7.25
CA LEU A 42 -18.05 1.46 -6.25
C LEU A 42 -18.31 0.94 -4.83
N VAL A 43 -19.27 0.03 -4.68
CA VAL A 43 -19.58 -0.58 -3.38
C VAL A 43 -18.39 -1.39 -2.87
N LEU A 44 -17.75 -2.19 -3.73
CA LEU A 44 -16.58 -2.99 -3.36
C LEU A 44 -15.44 -2.08 -2.89
N TRP A 45 -15.02 -1.11 -3.70
CA TRP A 45 -13.93 -0.20 -3.36
C TRP A 45 -14.19 0.63 -2.10
N THR A 46 -15.42 1.15 -1.96
CA THR A 46 -15.81 1.91 -0.77
C THR A 46 -15.81 1.03 0.48
N THR A 47 -16.36 -0.19 0.39
CA THR A 47 -16.40 -1.13 1.51
C THR A 47 -14.99 -1.54 1.92
N THR A 48 -14.13 -1.88 0.96
CA THR A 48 -12.72 -2.19 1.22
C THR A 48 -12.02 -1.03 1.93
N GLY A 49 -12.18 0.20 1.44
CA GLY A 49 -11.60 1.38 2.06
C GLY A 49 -12.07 1.60 3.50
N ILE A 50 -13.35 1.41 3.78
CA ILE A 50 -13.93 1.47 5.13
C ILE A 50 -13.33 0.38 6.02
N VAL A 51 -13.31 -0.87 5.56
CA VAL A 51 -12.79 -2.01 6.34
C VAL A 51 -11.31 -1.83 6.67
N LEU A 52 -10.50 -1.40 5.70
CA LEU A 52 -9.07 -1.12 5.91
C LEU A 52 -8.87 0.01 6.92
N SER A 53 -9.64 1.10 6.79
CA SER A 53 -9.57 2.24 7.73
C SER A 53 -9.93 1.82 9.15
N LEU A 54 -11.01 1.05 9.32
CA LEU A 54 -11.41 0.50 10.62
C LEU A 54 -10.35 -0.43 11.20
N THR A 55 -9.72 -1.26 10.36
CA THR A 55 -8.64 -2.17 10.77
C THR A 55 -7.43 -1.39 11.28
N VAL A 56 -7.04 -0.30 10.61
CA VAL A 56 -5.93 0.57 11.05
C VAL A 56 -6.27 1.24 12.38
N VAL A 57 -7.48 1.79 12.53
CA VAL A 57 -7.92 2.42 13.78
C VAL A 57 -7.93 1.38 14.91
N ALA A 58 -8.54 0.22 14.69
CA ALA A 58 -8.58 -0.87 15.66
C ALA A 58 -7.16 -1.31 16.06
N GLY A 59 -6.29 -1.56 15.08
CA GLY A 59 -4.89 -1.90 15.33
C GLY A 59 -4.14 -0.84 16.13
N SER A 60 -4.40 0.44 15.87
CA SER A 60 -3.78 1.54 16.64
C SER A 60 -4.19 1.55 18.11
N VAL A 61 -5.43 1.16 18.42
CA VAL A 61 -5.95 1.06 19.78
C VAL A 61 -5.42 -0.20 20.48
N PHE A 62 -5.54 -1.36 19.83
CA PHE A 62 -5.11 -2.64 20.41
C PHE A 62 -3.61 -2.74 20.62
N LEU A 63 -2.81 -2.10 19.77
CA LEU A 63 -1.34 -2.15 19.85
C LEU A 63 -0.73 -0.96 20.60
N ARG A 64 -1.55 -0.11 21.24
CA ARG A 64 -1.07 1.11 21.91
C ARG A 64 -0.09 0.81 23.05
N GLU A 65 -0.34 -0.25 23.81
CA GLU A 65 0.48 -0.67 24.96
C GLU A 65 1.34 -1.91 24.65
N ALA A 66 1.43 -2.29 23.37
CA ALA A 66 2.21 -3.45 22.95
C ALA A 66 3.72 -3.21 23.18
N SER A 67 4.42 -4.26 23.63
CA SER A 67 5.86 -4.20 23.82
C SER A 67 6.60 -3.98 22.48
N PRO A 68 7.83 -3.42 22.50
CA PRO A 68 8.63 -3.25 21.28
C PRO A 68 8.83 -4.54 20.49
N ALA A 69 9.00 -5.67 21.19
CA ALA A 69 9.15 -6.98 20.57
C ALA A 69 7.87 -7.43 19.86
N ALA A 70 6.70 -7.26 20.47
CA ALA A 70 5.41 -7.59 19.84
C ALA A 70 5.16 -6.73 18.60
N LEU A 71 5.46 -5.43 18.67
CA LEU A 71 5.37 -4.53 17.52
C LEU A 71 6.33 -4.93 16.39
N ALA A 72 7.56 -5.35 16.72
CA ALA A 72 8.52 -5.82 15.74
C ALA A 72 7.99 -7.06 15.00
N VAL A 73 7.42 -8.03 15.70
CA VAL A 73 6.82 -9.23 15.09
C VAL A 73 5.71 -8.85 14.11
N VAL A 74 4.76 -8.01 14.52
CA VAL A 74 3.64 -7.58 13.65
C VAL A 74 4.15 -6.81 12.43
N ARG A 75 5.14 -5.92 12.61
CA ARG A 75 5.75 -5.17 11.50
C ARG A 75 6.51 -6.07 10.54
N SER A 76 7.29 -7.03 11.04
CA SER A 76 8.01 -7.99 10.21
C SER A 76 7.06 -8.89 9.43
N PHE A 77 5.95 -9.32 10.05
CA PHE A 77 4.90 -10.06 9.36
C PHE A 77 4.27 -9.24 8.24
N ALA A 78 3.89 -7.98 8.52
CA ALA A 78 3.34 -7.07 7.52
C ALA A 78 4.33 -6.81 6.36
N GLY A 79 5.62 -6.60 6.66
CA GLY A 79 6.67 -6.46 5.66
C GLY A 79 6.80 -7.70 4.78
N GLY A 80 6.72 -8.89 5.37
CA GLY A 80 6.71 -10.16 4.64
C GLY A 80 5.52 -10.29 3.70
N ALA A 81 4.31 -9.89 4.13
CA ALA A 81 3.11 -9.91 3.29
C ALA A 81 3.24 -8.98 2.07
N VAL A 82 3.83 -7.78 2.26
CA VAL A 82 4.12 -6.86 1.14
C VAL A 82 5.10 -7.50 0.15
N LEU A 83 6.19 -8.10 0.65
CA LEU A 83 7.18 -8.80 -0.20
C LEU A 83 6.56 -9.97 -0.98
N ALA A 84 5.69 -10.75 -0.34
CA ALA A 84 4.98 -11.85 -0.99
C ALA A 84 4.07 -11.34 -2.12
N THR A 85 3.31 -10.26 -1.88
CA THR A 85 2.42 -9.66 -2.88
C THR A 85 3.22 -9.13 -4.08
N LEU A 86 4.36 -8.49 -3.82
CA LEU A 86 5.26 -8.02 -4.86
C LEU A 86 5.79 -9.17 -5.72
N ALA A 87 6.17 -10.27 -5.09
CA ALA A 87 6.73 -11.43 -5.79
C ALA A 87 5.68 -12.21 -6.60
N ASP A 88 4.45 -12.29 -6.10
CA ASP A 88 3.38 -13.09 -6.70
C ASP A 88 2.78 -12.45 -7.96
N ALA A 89 2.45 -11.15 -7.88
CA ALA A 89 1.69 -10.48 -8.95
C ALA A 89 2.37 -9.21 -9.46
N THR A 90 2.78 -8.31 -8.56
CA THR A 90 3.18 -6.95 -8.96
C THR A 90 4.48 -6.92 -9.76
N MET A 91 5.50 -7.68 -9.39
CA MET A 91 6.76 -7.73 -10.15
C MET A 91 6.55 -8.39 -11.52
N PRO A 92 5.97 -9.60 -11.62
CA PRO A 92 5.70 -10.23 -12.92
C PRO A 92 4.98 -9.29 -13.90
N GLU A 93 3.85 -8.72 -13.48
CA GLU A 93 3.04 -7.81 -14.30
C GLU A 93 3.82 -6.57 -14.72
N ALA A 94 4.52 -5.92 -13.78
CA ALA A 94 5.31 -4.75 -14.08
C ALA A 94 6.41 -5.04 -15.11
N PHE A 95 7.09 -6.19 -15.02
CA PHE A 95 8.12 -6.58 -15.98
C PHE A 95 7.54 -6.96 -17.35
N GLU A 96 6.34 -7.54 -17.41
CA GLU A 96 5.65 -7.83 -18.67
C GLU A 96 5.27 -6.55 -19.42
N GLU A 97 4.75 -5.54 -18.71
CA GLU A 97 4.32 -4.28 -19.33
C GLU A 97 5.45 -3.26 -19.55
N GLY A 98 6.35 -3.13 -18.58
CA GLY A 98 7.37 -2.07 -18.53
C GLY A 98 8.79 -2.51 -18.90
N GLY A 99 9.02 -3.82 -19.03
CA GLY A 99 10.32 -4.38 -19.42
C GLY A 99 11.46 -4.06 -18.44
N PRO A 100 12.72 -4.06 -18.89
CA PRO A 100 13.90 -3.91 -18.02
C PRO A 100 13.99 -2.57 -17.25
N ALA A 101 13.31 -1.52 -17.72
CA ALA A 101 13.31 -0.21 -17.06
C ALA A 101 12.67 -0.24 -15.66
N VAL A 102 11.78 -1.21 -15.41
CA VAL A 102 11.10 -1.44 -14.13
C VAL A 102 12.09 -1.68 -13.00
N ALA A 103 13.19 -2.39 -13.25
CA ALA A 103 14.22 -2.63 -12.25
C ALA A 103 14.91 -1.32 -11.81
N ILE A 104 15.22 -0.44 -12.78
CA ILE A 104 15.83 0.86 -12.51
C ILE A 104 14.82 1.77 -11.77
N ALA A 105 13.58 1.83 -12.24
CA ALA A 105 12.53 2.62 -11.59
C ALA A 105 12.29 2.18 -10.14
N THR A 106 12.26 0.86 -9.89
CA THR A 106 12.14 0.28 -8.55
C THR A 106 13.32 0.67 -7.66
N ALA A 107 14.56 0.54 -8.16
CA ALA A 107 15.76 0.91 -7.42
C ALA A 107 15.78 2.42 -7.10
N VAL A 108 15.42 3.27 -8.06
CA VAL A 108 15.33 4.72 -7.87
C VAL A 108 14.26 5.07 -6.85
N GLY A 109 13.06 4.49 -6.94
CA GLY A 109 11.98 4.71 -5.98
C GLY A 109 12.37 4.31 -4.56
N PHE A 110 13.05 3.17 -4.41
CA PHE A 110 13.59 2.74 -3.12
C PHE A 110 14.63 3.72 -2.58
N LEU A 111 15.61 4.13 -3.39
CA LEU A 111 16.66 5.07 -2.98
C LEU A 111 16.11 6.44 -2.61
N LEU A 112 15.12 6.95 -3.35
CA LEU A 112 14.46 8.22 -3.05
C LEU A 112 13.69 8.14 -1.73
N THR A 113 12.95 7.05 -1.51
CA THR A 113 12.23 6.83 -0.26
C THR A 113 13.20 6.71 0.92
N PHE A 114 14.30 5.96 0.75
CA PHE A 114 15.35 5.85 1.76
C PHE A 114 15.98 7.21 2.05
N ALA A 115 16.31 7.99 1.02
CA ALA A 115 16.86 9.34 1.20
C ALA A 115 15.90 10.25 1.97
N LEU A 116 14.58 10.12 1.76
CA LEU A 116 13.58 10.88 2.50
C LEU A 116 13.58 10.53 4.00
N THR A 117 13.98 9.31 4.38
CA THR A 117 14.10 8.94 5.80
C THR A 117 15.34 9.51 6.49
N LEU A 118 16.29 10.06 5.72
CA LEU A 118 17.52 10.66 6.26
C LEU A 118 17.38 12.14 6.61
N VAL A 119 16.26 12.77 6.25
CA VAL A 119 15.97 14.20 6.45
C VAL A 119 14.89 14.34 7.54
#